data_AF-A0A9D9KZA3-F1
#
_entry.id   AF-A0A9D9KZA3-F1
#
_cell.length_a   1.000
_cell.length_b   1.000
_cell.length_c   1.000
_cell.angle_alpha   90.00
_cell.angle_beta   90.00
_cell.angle_gamma   90.00
#
_symmetry.space_group_name_H-M   'P 1'
#
loop_
_entity.id
_entity.type
_entity.pdbx_description
1 polymer ?
#
loop_
_entity_poly.entity_id
_entity_poly.type
_entity_poly.pdbx_seq_one_letter_code
_entity_poly.pdbx_strand_id
1 'polypeptide(L)'
;MSSFEMIATAMESKRLGLCTKSLFAVPNHLTEQIGDDFQRLYPSANILVATKKDFQKANRQQLFAKIATGNYDAVIIGHSQLGMIPVSKERQQMTIQIQIDDILQGIEELKEKEDGSRFQIKA
;
A
#
# COMPACT_ATOMS: atom_id res chain seq x y z
N MET A 1 2.97 -11.37 -18.20
CA MET A 1 2.22 -12.28 -17.31
C MET A 1 0.75 -12.05 -17.57
N SER A 2 0.03 -13.08 -17.97
CA SER A 2 -1.42 -13.05 -18.19
C SER A 2 -2.19 -13.00 -16.86
N SER A 3 -3.47 -12.63 -16.90
CA SER A 3 -4.36 -12.67 -15.72
C SER A 3 -4.42 -14.07 -15.11
N PHE A 4 -4.59 -15.10 -15.95
CA PHE A 4 -4.62 -16.50 -15.53
C PHE A 4 -3.35 -16.96 -14.82
N GLU A 5 -2.16 -16.58 -15.31
CA GLU A 5 -0.89 -16.88 -14.65
C GLU A 5 -0.79 -16.23 -13.28
N MET A 6 -1.18 -14.95 -13.15
CA MET A 6 -1.17 -14.24 -11.86
C MET A 6 -2.12 -14.90 -10.85
N ILE A 7 -3.34 -15.25 -11.29
CA ILE A 7 -4.37 -15.86 -10.46
C ILE A 7 -3.93 -17.26 -10.02
N ALA A 8 -3.46 -18.10 -10.95
CA ALA A 8 -2.97 -19.44 -10.64
C ALA A 8 -1.79 -19.40 -9.66
N THR A 9 -0.85 -18.47 -9.85
CA THR A 9 0.30 -18.29 -8.94
C THR A 9 -0.14 -17.93 -7.52
N ALA A 10 -1.12 -17.03 -7.38
CA ALA A 10 -1.63 -16.64 -6.07
C ALA A 10 -2.38 -17.78 -5.36
N MET A 11 -3.20 -18.52 -6.10
CA MET A 11 -3.93 -19.67 -5.56
C MET A 11 -3.01 -20.83 -5.20
N GLU A 12 -1.98 -21.07 -6.01
CA GLU A 12 -0.97 -22.09 -5.73
C GLU A 12 -0.12 -21.71 -4.52
N SER A 13 0.29 -20.44 -4.40
CA SER A 13 0.96 -19.92 -3.21
C SER A 13 0.12 -20.15 -1.95
N LYS A 14 -1.20 -19.95 -2.03
CA LYS A 14 -2.11 -20.22 -0.91
C LYS A 14 -2.22 -21.72 -0.61
N ARG A 15 -2.36 -22.56 -1.63
CA ARG A 15 -2.44 -24.03 -1.48
C ARG A 15 -1.18 -24.60 -0.81
N LEU A 16 -0.01 -24.03 -1.12
CA LEU A 16 1.28 -24.38 -0.52
C LEU A 16 1.50 -23.76 0.86
N GLY A 17 0.61 -22.90 1.34
CA GLY A 17 0.72 -22.21 2.63
C GLY A 17 1.72 -21.04 2.66
N LEU A 18 2.17 -20.56 1.50
CA LEU A 18 3.11 -19.45 1.38
C LEU A 18 2.44 -18.08 1.59
N CYS A 19 1.13 -17.99 1.31
CA CYS A 19 0.32 -16.83 1.63
C CYS A 19 -1.08 -17.27 2.10
N THR A 20 -1.77 -16.39 2.82
CA THR A 20 -3.13 -16.67 3.33
C THR A 20 -4.21 -15.84 2.63
N LYS A 21 -3.83 -14.64 2.17
CA LYS A 21 -4.68 -13.66 1.49
C LYS A 21 -3.83 -12.85 0.53
N SER A 22 -3.91 -13.16 -0.76
CA SER A 22 -3.18 -12.44 -1.80
C SER A 22 -3.88 -11.12 -2.12
N LEU A 23 -3.13 -10.05 -2.35
CA LEU A 23 -3.67 -8.75 -2.76
C LEU A 23 -3.11 -8.37 -4.13
N PHE A 24 -4.01 -8.08 -5.07
CA PHE A 24 -3.72 -7.69 -6.44
C PHE A 24 -3.98 -6.19 -6.58
N ALA A 25 -2.94 -5.42 -6.91
CA ALA A 25 -3.10 -4.04 -7.36
C ALA A 25 -2.99 -4.02 -8.88
N VAL A 26 -4.08 -3.68 -9.56
CA VAL A 26 -4.19 -3.74 -11.04
C VAL A 26 -4.62 -2.38 -11.62
N PRO A 27 -4.45 -2.12 -12.93
CA PRO A 27 -5.02 -0.93 -13.56
C PRO A 27 -6.51 -0.80 -13.26
N ASN A 28 -6.96 0.40 -12.91
CA ASN A 28 -8.30 0.62 -12.33
C ASN A 28 -9.45 0.03 -13.16
N HIS A 29 -9.35 0.14 -14.49
CA HIS A 29 -10.37 -0.33 -15.43
C HIS A 29 -10.36 -1.85 -15.62
N LEU A 30 -9.38 -2.57 -15.07
CA LEU A 30 -9.25 -4.03 -15.15
C LEU A 30 -9.68 -4.74 -13.86
N THR A 31 -10.04 -4.01 -12.81
CA THR A 31 -10.43 -4.63 -11.52
C THR A 31 -11.58 -5.63 -11.66
N GLU A 32 -12.63 -5.27 -12.39
CA GLU A 32 -13.78 -6.14 -12.69
C GLU A 32 -13.35 -7.31 -13.59
N GLN A 33 -12.60 -7.05 -14.66
CA GLN A 33 -12.11 -8.09 -15.58
C GLN A 33 -11.27 -9.15 -14.85
N ILE A 34 -10.37 -8.74 -13.95
CA ILE A 34 -9.57 -9.69 -13.15
C ILE A 34 -10.45 -10.47 -12.19
N GLY A 35 -11.49 -9.84 -11.62
CA GLY A 35 -12.50 -10.54 -10.82
C GLY A 35 -13.22 -11.64 -11.61
N ASP A 36 -13.64 -11.35 -12.84
CA ASP A 36 -14.29 -12.30 -13.74
C ASP A 36 -13.36 -13.46 -14.13
N ASP A 37 -12.11 -13.15 -14.48
CA ASP A 37 -11.10 -14.17 -14.77
C ASP A 37 -10.84 -15.08 -13.55
N PHE A 38 -10.85 -14.51 -12.34
CA PHE A 38 -10.67 -15.26 -11.09
C PHE A 38 -11.82 -16.23 -10.86
N GLN A 39 -13.06 -15.76 -11.01
CA GLN A 39 -14.25 -16.60 -10.86
C GLN A 39 -14.33 -17.67 -11.95
N ARG A 40 -13.87 -17.37 -13.17
CA ARG A 40 -13.82 -18.35 -14.26
C ARG A 40 -12.83 -19.47 -13.98
N LEU A 41 -11.65 -19.15 -13.44
CA LEU A 41 -10.60 -20.14 -13.17
C LEU A 41 -10.83 -20.89 -11.85
N TYR A 42 -11.36 -20.19 -10.84
CA TYR A 42 -11.64 -20.73 -9.50
C TYR A 42 -13.03 -20.29 -9.00
N PRO A 43 -14.12 -20.95 -9.45
CA PRO A 43 -15.50 -20.56 -9.11
C PRO A 43 -15.85 -20.63 -7.62
N SER A 44 -15.06 -21.36 -6.84
CA SER A 44 -15.25 -21.51 -5.39
C SER A 44 -14.40 -20.53 -4.57
N ALA A 45 -13.59 -19.69 -5.21
CA ALA A 45 -12.74 -18.74 -4.50
C ALA A 45 -13.57 -17.58 -3.93
N ASN A 46 -13.36 -17.29 -2.65
CA ASN A 46 -13.93 -16.14 -1.98
C ASN A 46 -13.04 -14.92 -2.20
N ILE A 47 -13.36 -14.11 -3.22
CA ILE A 47 -12.58 -12.93 -3.58
C ILE A 47 -13.31 -11.64 -3.22
N LEU A 48 -12.54 -10.61 -2.88
CA LEU A 48 -13.05 -9.25 -2.72
C LEU A 48 -12.56 -8.39 -3.89
N VAL A 49 -13.48 -7.91 -4.73
CA VAL A 49 -13.17 -6.97 -5.82
C VAL A 49 -13.61 -5.57 -5.37
N ALA A 50 -12.64 -4.67 -5.17
CA ALA A 50 -12.93 -3.32 -4.72
C ALA A 50 -13.31 -2.41 -5.89
N THR A 51 -14.39 -1.66 -5.74
CA THR A 51 -14.87 -0.69 -6.71
C THR A 51 -14.47 0.73 -6.32
N LYS A 52 -14.66 1.69 -7.22
CA LYS A 52 -14.44 3.11 -6.91
C LYS A 52 -15.30 3.62 -5.74
N LYS A 53 -16.49 3.04 -5.51
CA LYS A 53 -17.41 3.44 -4.43
C LYS A 53 -16.89 3.03 -3.05
N ASP A 54 -16.15 1.93 -2.97
CA ASP A 54 -15.62 1.41 -1.70
C ASP A 54 -14.53 2.32 -1.10
N PHE A 55 -13.88 3.12 -1.93
CA PHE A 55 -12.84 4.06 -1.50
C PHE A 55 -13.36 5.48 -1.21
N GLN A 56 -14.67 5.72 -1.37
CA GLN A 56 -15.27 6.97 -0.90
C GLN A 56 -15.10 7.10 0.62
N LYS A 57 -14.93 8.33 1.13
CA LYS A 57 -14.60 8.59 2.54
C LYS A 57 -15.51 7.86 3.54
N ALA A 58 -16.80 7.75 3.24
CA ALA A 58 -17.78 7.05 4.07
C ALA A 58 -17.57 5.52 4.12
N ASN A 59 -17.09 4.91 3.04
CA ASN A 59 -16.97 3.46 2.89
C ASN A 59 -15.54 2.94 3.11
N ARG A 60 -14.53 3.82 3.01
CA ARG A 60 -13.12 3.45 3.04
C ARG A 60 -12.71 2.69 4.30
N GLN A 61 -13.19 3.14 5.47
CA GLN A 61 -12.92 2.43 6.73
C GLN A 61 -13.53 1.03 6.73
N GLN A 62 -14.75 0.90 6.21
CA GLN A 62 -15.42 -0.40 6.11
C GLN A 62 -14.71 -1.33 5.13
N LEU A 63 -14.22 -0.81 3.99
CA LEU A 63 -13.45 -1.60 3.02
C LEU A 63 -12.19 -2.18 3.68
N PHE A 64 -11.40 -1.35 4.36
CA PHE A 64 -10.18 -1.84 5.01
C PHE A 64 -10.46 -2.78 6.17
N ALA A 65 -11.55 -2.56 6.92
CA ALA A 65 -12.02 -3.51 7.92
C ALA A 65 -12.33 -4.87 7.27
N LYS A 66 -13.10 -4.88 6.17
CA LYS A 66 -13.37 -6.12 5.40
C LYS A 66 -12.09 -6.80 4.94
N ILE A 67 -11.14 -6.06 4.36
CA ILE A 67 -9.86 -6.62 3.90
C ILE A 67 -9.09 -7.26 5.05
N ALA A 68 -9.03 -6.59 6.20
CA ALA A 68 -8.27 -7.05 7.37
C ALA A 68 -8.91 -8.27 8.06
N THR A 69 -10.24 -8.28 8.22
CA THR A 69 -10.93 -9.30 9.03
C THR A 69 -11.60 -10.38 8.20
N GLY A 70 -11.93 -10.12 6.93
CA GLY A 70 -12.67 -11.03 6.08
C GLY A 70 -11.81 -12.20 5.60
N ASN A 71 -12.37 -13.40 5.57
CA ASN A 71 -11.68 -14.60 5.08
C ASN A 71 -11.71 -14.70 3.54
N TYR A 72 -10.97 -13.82 2.88
CA TYR A 72 -10.79 -13.82 1.43
C TYR A 72 -9.58 -14.64 0.99
N ASP A 73 -9.72 -15.34 -0.13
CA ASP A 73 -8.64 -15.98 -0.89
C ASP A 73 -7.78 -14.93 -1.60
N ALA A 74 -8.43 -13.92 -2.19
CA ALA A 74 -7.77 -12.80 -2.83
C ALA A 74 -8.55 -11.50 -2.66
N VAL A 75 -7.82 -10.38 -2.69
CA VAL A 75 -8.36 -9.02 -2.72
C VAL A 75 -7.84 -8.34 -3.98
N ILE A 76 -8.72 -7.75 -4.78
CA ILE A 76 -8.38 -7.05 -6.02
C ILE A 76 -8.72 -5.57 -5.83
N ILE A 77 -7.71 -4.71 -5.99
CA ILE A 77 -7.85 -3.26 -5.89
C ILE A 77 -7.24 -2.56 -7.11
N GLY A 78 -7.71 -1.36 -7.39
CA GLY A 78 -7.09 -0.50 -8.40
C GLY A 78 -5.77 0.12 -7.91
N HIS A 79 -4.79 0.31 -8.80
CA HIS A 79 -3.50 0.93 -8.48
C HIS A 79 -3.63 2.28 -7.77
N SER A 80 -4.55 3.14 -8.20
CA SER A 80 -4.73 4.46 -7.55
C SER A 80 -5.20 4.35 -6.10
N GLN A 81 -5.71 3.18 -5.71
CA GLN A 81 -6.27 2.93 -4.39
C GLN A 81 -5.26 2.27 -3.44
N LEU A 82 -4.15 1.74 -3.97
CA LEU A 82 -3.08 1.14 -3.16
C LEU A 82 -2.49 2.16 -2.18
N GLY A 83 -2.29 3.41 -2.63
CA GLY A 83 -1.78 4.49 -1.78
C GLY A 83 -2.76 4.96 -0.68
N MET A 84 -4.02 4.53 -0.73
CA MET A 84 -5.03 4.88 0.28
C MET A 84 -5.00 3.92 1.48
N ILE A 85 -4.23 2.82 1.42
CA ILE A 85 -4.08 1.88 2.52
C ILE A 85 -3.33 2.59 3.65
N PRO A 86 -3.90 2.66 4.86
CA PRO A 86 -3.24 3.30 5.98
C PRO A 86 -1.97 2.53 6.36
N VAL A 87 -0.86 3.25 6.52
CA VAL A 87 0.34 2.74 7.18
C VAL A 87 0.06 2.48 8.66
N SER A 88 0.79 1.54 9.26
CA SER A 88 0.65 1.26 10.70
C SER A 88 1.01 2.49 11.54
N LYS A 89 0.45 2.60 12.74
CA LYS A 89 0.72 3.74 13.64
C LYS A 89 2.19 3.87 13.98
N GLU A 90 2.87 2.74 14.15
CA GLU A 90 4.30 2.66 14.46
C GLU A 90 5.12 3.23 13.29
N ARG A 91 4.76 2.88 12.05
CA ARG A 91 5.40 3.45 10.86
C ARG A 91 5.11 4.95 10.72
N GLN A 92 3.90 5.41 11.03
CA GLN A 92 3.59 6.84 11.02
C GLN A 92 4.48 7.61 12.00
N GLN A 93 4.63 7.10 13.23
CA GLN A 93 5.50 7.69 14.24
C GLN A 93 6.96 7.72 13.79
N MET A 94 7.46 6.61 13.25
CA MET A 94 8.82 6.53 12.73
C MET A 94 9.06 7.55 11.60
N THR A 95 8.13 7.68 10.65
CA THR A 95 8.24 8.67 9.57
C THR A 95 8.25 10.09 10.10
N ILE A 96 7.41 10.40 11.10
CA ILE A 96 7.40 11.73 11.74
C ILE A 96 8.74 11.97 12.44
N GLN A 97 9.28 10.98 13.15
CA GLN A 97 10.56 11.13 13.85
C GLN A 97 11.71 11.38 12.86
N ILE A 98 11.77 10.62 11.75
CA ILE A 98 12.75 10.84 10.68
C ILE A 98 12.65 12.27 10.14
N GLN A 99 11.45 12.77 9.89
CA GLN A 99 11.27 14.16 9.42
C GLN A 99 11.73 15.20 10.45
N ILE A 100 11.53 14.94 11.75
CA ILE A 100 12.05 15.81 12.81
C ILE A 100 13.57 15.80 12.80
N ASP A 101 14.18 14.62 12.76
CA ASP A 101 15.64 14.45 12.80
C ASP A 101 16.30 15.11 11.58
N ASP A 102 15.73 14.94 10.38
CA ASP A 102 16.19 15.56 9.13
C ASP A 102 16.17 17.10 9.23
N ILE A 103 15.08 17.67 9.79
CA ILE A 103 14.96 19.12 9.98
C ILE A 103 15.97 19.61 11.02
N LEU A 104 16.16 18.89 12.13
CA LEU A 104 17.11 19.25 13.18
C LEU A 104 18.55 19.25 12.64
N GLN A 105 18.92 18.22 11.89
CA GLN A 105 20.22 18.15 11.23
C GLN A 105 20.42 19.33 10.26
N GLY A 106 19.40 19.65 9.44
CA GLY A 106 19.48 20.80 8.54
C GLY A 106 19.67 22.13 9.26
N ILE A 107 19.07 22.33 10.44
CA ILE A 107 19.28 23.53 11.26
C ILE A 107 20.72 23.59 11.79
N GLU A 108 21.25 22.46 12.25
CA GLU A 108 22.62 22.37 12.77
C GLU A 108 23.65 22.69 11.68
N GLU A 109 23.50 22.10 10.48
CA GLU A 109 24.35 22.40 9.33
C GLU A 109 24.32 23.88 8.91
N LEU A 110 23.16 24.54 9.03
CA LEU A 110 23.05 25.98 8.73
C LEU A 110 23.75 26.84 9.79
N LYS A 111 23.62 26.50 11.08
CA LYS A 111 24.30 27.20 12.17
C LYS A 111 25.82 27.08 12.05
N GLU A 112 26.34 25.90 11.74
CA GLU A 112 27.77 25.69 11.53
C GLU A 112 28.30 26.52 10.35
N LYS A 113 27.52 26.66 9.27
CA LYS A 113 27.87 27.51 8.11
C LYS A 113 27.82 29.01 8.44
N GLU A 114 26.88 29.45 9.27
CA GLU A 114 26.80 30.84 9.74
C GLU A 114 27.96 31.18 10.69
N ASP A 115 28.32 30.31 11.64
CA ASP A 115 29.46 30.54 12.53
C ASP A 115 30.80 30.50 11.76
N GLY A 116 30.96 29.62 10.77
CA GLY A 116 32.16 29.56 9.92
C GLY A 116 32.40 30.82 9.07
N SER A 117 31.35 31.55 8.71
CA SER A 117 31.46 32.81 7.94
C SER A 117 31.79 34.04 8.81
N ARG A 118 31.57 33.96 10.13
CA ARG A 118 31.92 35.03 11.08
C ARG A 118 33.42 35.11 11.40
N PHE A 119 34.21 34.07 11.10
CA PHE A 119 35.66 34.03 11.35
C PHE A 119 36.54 34.53 10.18
N GLN A 120 35.98 34.95 9.05
CA GLN A 120 36.75 35.55 7.94
C GLN A 120 36.54 37.06 7.82
N ILE A 121 36.87 37.82 8.85
CA ILE A 121 37.15 39.25 8.69
C ILE A 121 38.67 39.39 8.73
N LYS A 122 39.31 39.39 7.55
CA LYS A 122 40.72 39.75 7.41
C LYS A 122 40.87 41.26 7.61
N ALA A 123 41.68 41.63 8.62
CA ALA A 123 42.20 42.97 8.82
C ALA A 123 43.27 43.32 7.76
#